data_AF-A0A1G0LRB6-F1
#
_entry.id   AF-A0A1G0LRB6-F1
#
_cell.length_a   1.000
_cell.length_b   1.000
_cell.length_c   1.000
_cell.angle_alpha   90.00
_cell.angle_beta   90.00
_cell.angle_gamma   90.00
#
_symmetry.space_group_name_H-M   'P 1'
#
loop_
_entity.id
_entity.type
_entity.pdbx_description
1 polymer ?
#
loop_
_entity_poly.entity_id
_entity_poly.type
_entity_poly.pdbx_seq_one_letter_code
_entity_poly.pdbx_strand_id
1 'polypeptide(L)'
;MRRSSSFAVLFALTVGVTALAAAQNAPPRPPRTPHRAVGKEDCLSCHAVGANAHVVDAPANHANRPNTMCVRCHRPAEAMPPSSQHAFDAAHTRCATCHVAGNTVGAKPTPASHTGRDGSTCSMCHQQATAGG
;
A
#
# COMPACT_ATOMS: atom_id res chain seq x y z
N MET A 1 -76.88 6.49 8.85
CA MET A 1 -76.64 5.15 9.42
C MET A 1 -75.58 4.44 8.59
N ARG A 2 -74.54 3.88 9.25
CA ARG A 2 -73.61 2.80 8.79
C ARG A 2 -72.74 3.07 7.55
N ARG A 3 -71.49 2.62 7.41
CA ARG A 3 -70.38 2.11 8.25
C ARG A 3 -69.29 1.72 7.22
N SER A 4 -68.03 2.11 7.43
CA SER A 4 -66.80 1.35 7.08
C SER A 4 -66.52 1.09 5.56
N SER A 5 -65.29 1.07 5.05
CA SER A 5 -64.12 0.33 5.53
C SER A 5 -62.81 0.88 4.93
N SER A 6 -61.88 1.23 5.81
CA SER A 6 -60.44 1.22 5.54
C SER A 6 -59.91 -0.22 5.68
N PHE A 7 -58.61 -0.42 5.39
CA PHE A 7 -57.79 -1.64 5.55
C PHE A 7 -57.65 -2.53 4.32
N ALA A 8 -56.63 -2.26 3.49
CA ALA A 8 -55.88 -3.30 2.76
C ALA A 8 -54.61 -2.74 2.07
N VAL A 9 -53.69 -2.06 2.78
CA VAL A 9 -52.35 -1.77 2.22
C VAL A 9 -51.32 -1.77 3.34
N LEU A 10 -50.87 -2.94 3.81
CA LEU A 10 -49.77 -2.99 4.80
C LEU A 10 -49.17 -4.40 4.97
N PHE A 11 -48.68 -5.06 3.92
CA PHE A 11 -47.95 -6.33 4.13
C PHE A 11 -46.92 -6.73 3.03
N ALA A 12 -46.19 -5.78 2.44
CA ALA A 12 -45.22 -6.12 1.38
C ALA A 12 -43.88 -5.36 1.42
N LEU A 13 -43.34 -5.00 2.60
CA LEU A 13 -42.13 -4.16 2.64
C LEU A 13 -41.10 -4.46 3.74
N THR A 14 -41.02 -5.68 4.26
CA THR A 14 -40.04 -6.03 5.31
C THR A 14 -38.97 -7.03 4.90
N VAL A 15 -39.09 -7.74 3.76
CA VAL A 15 -38.12 -8.78 3.37
C VAL A 15 -36.96 -8.24 2.51
N GLY A 16 -37.09 -7.06 1.89
CA GLY A 16 -36.08 -6.51 0.98
C GLY A 16 -34.91 -5.76 1.63
N VAL A 17 -34.99 -5.41 2.92
CA VAL A 17 -34.04 -4.48 3.55
C VAL A 17 -32.81 -5.19 4.15
N THR A 18 -32.86 -6.49 4.41
CA THR A 18 -31.76 -7.20 5.10
C THR A 18 -30.59 -7.59 4.18
N ALA A 19 -30.81 -7.74 2.87
CA ALA A 19 -29.77 -8.18 1.94
C ALA A 19 -28.73 -7.09 1.59
N LEU A 20 -29.07 -5.79 1.70
CA LEU A 20 -28.13 -4.70 1.41
C LEU A 20 -27.10 -4.44 2.54
N ALA A 21 -27.37 -4.89 3.77
CA ALA A 21 -26.50 -4.59 4.91
C ALA A 21 -25.21 -5.46 4.99
N ALA A 22 -25.10 -6.52 4.19
CA ALA A 22 -23.94 -7.44 4.25
C ALA A 22 -22.75 -7.01 3.38
N ALA A 23 -22.97 -6.20 2.33
CA ALA A 23 -21.90 -5.82 1.39
C ALA A 23 -20.96 -4.73 1.93
N GLN A 24 -21.40 -3.96 2.93
CA GLN A 24 -20.66 -2.82 3.48
C GLN A 24 -19.57 -3.18 4.52
N ASN A 25 -19.47 -4.45 4.93
CA ASN A 25 -18.57 -4.89 6.01
C ASN A 25 -17.46 -5.86 5.54
N ALA A 26 -17.12 -5.87 4.26
CA ALA A 26 -15.98 -6.67 3.79
C ALA A 26 -14.70 -6.23 4.53
N PRO A 27 -13.94 -7.15 5.16
CA PRO A 27 -12.72 -6.78 5.85
C PRO A 27 -11.74 -6.15 4.85
N PRO A 28 -10.98 -5.12 5.27
CA PRO A 28 -10.01 -4.47 4.40
C PRO A 28 -9.03 -5.51 3.86
N ARG A 29 -8.87 -5.52 2.54
CA ARG A 29 -7.91 -6.42 1.89
C ARG A 29 -6.50 -6.06 2.36
N PRO A 30 -5.68 -7.02 2.78
CA PRO A 30 -4.29 -6.76 3.12
C PRO A 30 -3.58 -6.07 1.95
N PRO A 31 -2.84 -4.98 2.18
CA PRO A 31 -2.07 -4.35 1.12
C PRO A 31 -1.01 -5.30 0.59
N ARG A 32 -0.70 -5.17 -0.71
CA ARG A 32 0.52 -5.78 -1.26
C ARG A 32 1.73 -5.06 -0.70
N THR A 33 2.85 -5.77 -0.52
CA THR A 33 4.11 -5.10 -0.20
C THR A 33 4.59 -4.30 -1.42
N PRO A 34 5.35 -3.21 -1.23
CA PRO A 34 5.87 -2.39 -2.34
C PRO A 34 7.15 -2.98 -2.98
N HIS A 35 7.64 -4.11 -2.47
CA HIS A 35 8.85 -4.79 -2.93
C HIS A 35 8.61 -6.31 -3.04
N ARG A 36 9.44 -6.99 -3.82
CA ARG A 36 9.47 -8.45 -3.87
C ARG A 36 10.00 -9.04 -2.57
N ALA A 37 9.68 -10.31 -2.31
CA ALA A 37 10.20 -11.04 -1.15
C ALA A 37 11.56 -11.68 -1.38
N VAL A 38 11.96 -11.91 -2.66
CA VAL A 38 13.23 -12.54 -3.00
C VAL A 38 14.42 -11.72 -2.47
N GLY A 39 15.24 -12.34 -1.62
CA GLY A 39 16.35 -11.71 -0.89
C GLY A 39 15.91 -10.85 0.31
N LYS A 40 14.64 -10.91 0.71
CA LYS A 40 14.01 -10.19 1.83
C LYS A 40 12.95 -11.07 2.53
N GLU A 41 13.21 -12.37 2.63
CA GLU A 41 12.26 -13.36 3.12
C GLU A 41 12.02 -13.25 4.63
N ASP A 42 13.00 -12.73 5.38
CA ASP A 42 12.85 -12.38 6.79
C ASP A 42 12.20 -11.00 6.94
N CYS A 43 10.87 -10.96 6.83
CA CYS A 43 10.07 -9.74 6.88
C CYS A 43 10.28 -8.97 8.19
N LEU A 44 10.41 -9.70 9.30
CA LEU A 44 10.52 -9.12 10.64
C LEU A 44 11.91 -8.49 10.89
N SER A 45 12.92 -8.78 10.08
CA SER A 45 14.22 -8.09 10.16
C SER A 45 14.12 -6.57 9.94
N CYS A 46 13.10 -6.11 9.19
CA CYS A 46 12.86 -4.69 8.93
C CYS A 46 11.51 -4.21 9.47
N HIS A 47 10.49 -5.08 9.48
CA HIS A 47 9.13 -4.72 9.87
C HIS A 47 8.77 -5.09 11.31
N ALA A 48 9.67 -5.68 12.11
CA ALA A 48 9.41 -5.77 13.55
C ALA A 48 9.41 -4.36 14.17
N VAL A 49 8.66 -4.19 15.26
CA VAL A 49 8.50 -2.89 15.92
C VAL A 49 9.87 -2.31 16.28
N GLY A 50 10.19 -1.14 15.74
CA GLY A 50 11.46 -0.45 15.96
C GLY A 50 12.70 -1.08 15.31
N ALA A 51 12.54 -2.08 14.43
CA ALA A 51 13.67 -2.74 13.78
C ALA A 51 14.35 -1.85 12.72
N ASN A 52 13.58 -0.99 12.05
CA ASN A 52 14.10 -0.07 11.04
C ASN A 52 13.30 1.24 11.01
N ALA A 53 13.93 2.35 11.37
CA ALA A 53 13.29 3.67 11.44
C ALA A 53 12.77 4.21 10.10
N HIS A 54 13.21 3.64 8.98
CA HIS A 54 12.83 4.05 7.62
C HIS A 54 11.76 3.13 7.00
N VAL A 55 11.32 2.11 7.73
CA VAL A 55 10.33 1.14 7.26
C VAL A 55 9.14 1.14 8.21
N VAL A 56 7.95 0.91 7.66
CA VAL A 56 6.74 0.81 8.48
C VAL A 56 6.78 -0.45 9.36
N ASP A 57 6.54 -0.28 10.64
CA ASP A 57 6.42 -1.41 11.56
C ASP A 57 5.19 -2.27 11.25
N ALA A 58 5.27 -3.55 11.59
CA ALA A 58 4.13 -4.44 11.65
C ALA A 58 3.11 -3.85 12.65
N PRO A 59 1.82 -3.75 12.27
CA PRO A 59 0.81 -3.18 13.15
C PRO A 59 0.73 -3.92 14.49
N ALA A 60 0.36 -3.25 15.57
CA ALA A 60 0.28 -3.86 16.91
C ALA A 60 -0.59 -5.14 16.96
N ASN A 61 -1.65 -5.22 16.16
CA ASN A 61 -2.48 -6.44 16.05
C ASN A 61 -1.79 -7.62 15.31
N HIS A 62 -0.52 -7.47 14.93
CA HIS A 62 0.35 -8.51 14.38
C HIS A 62 1.40 -9.00 15.40
N ALA A 63 1.37 -8.55 16.66
CA ALA A 63 2.43 -8.75 17.67
C ALA A 63 2.88 -10.21 17.92
N ASN A 64 2.11 -11.22 17.48
CA ASN A 64 2.45 -12.64 17.64
C ASN A 64 2.41 -13.43 16.33
N ARG A 65 2.42 -12.73 15.18
CA ARG A 65 2.41 -13.41 13.88
C ARG A 65 3.84 -13.81 13.52
N PRO A 66 4.12 -15.11 13.29
CA PRO A 66 5.44 -15.53 12.84
C PRO A 66 5.72 -14.98 11.43
N ASN A 67 7.00 -14.84 11.07
CA ASN A 67 7.43 -14.36 9.76
C ASN A 67 6.75 -15.08 8.58
N THR A 68 6.51 -16.39 8.72
CA THR A 68 5.86 -17.23 7.70
C THR A 68 4.38 -16.90 7.44
N MET A 69 3.73 -16.12 8.31
CA MET A 69 2.34 -15.67 8.11
C MET A 69 2.22 -14.45 7.20
N CYS A 70 3.28 -13.63 7.08
CA CYS A 70 3.23 -12.35 6.38
C CYS A 70 2.73 -12.49 4.93
N VAL A 71 3.34 -13.41 4.17
CA VAL A 71 3.04 -13.63 2.75
C VAL A 71 1.74 -14.38 2.48
N ARG A 72 1.09 -14.93 3.51
CA ARG A 72 -0.23 -15.57 3.35
C ARG A 72 -1.28 -14.53 2.97
N CYS A 73 -1.20 -13.37 3.61
CA CYS A 73 -2.12 -12.24 3.43
C CYS A 73 -1.51 -11.15 2.54
N HIS A 74 -0.28 -10.73 2.81
CA HIS A 74 0.39 -9.66 2.06
C HIS A 74 1.12 -10.23 0.86
N ARG A 75 0.52 -10.09 -0.33
CA ARG A 75 1.17 -10.56 -1.56
C ARG A 75 2.34 -9.66 -1.91
N PRO A 76 3.53 -10.22 -2.20
CA PRO A 76 4.65 -9.42 -2.63
C PRO A 76 4.38 -8.62 -3.91
N ALA A 77 5.11 -7.52 -4.10
CA ALA A 77 5.17 -6.90 -5.42
C ALA A 77 5.79 -7.87 -6.42
N GLU A 78 5.25 -7.91 -7.63
CA GLU A 78 5.73 -8.76 -8.72
C GLU A 78 6.97 -8.16 -9.40
N ALA A 79 7.11 -6.83 -9.36
CA ALA A 79 8.21 -6.11 -9.96
C ALA A 79 8.91 -5.21 -8.94
N MET A 80 10.21 -4.98 -9.18
CA MET A 80 10.95 -3.93 -8.48
C MET A 80 10.73 -2.58 -9.17
N PRO A 81 10.92 -1.48 -8.42
CA PRO A 81 10.99 -0.15 -9.02
C PRO A 81 12.09 -0.07 -10.10
N PRO A 82 11.98 0.86 -11.06
CA PRO A 82 13.01 1.04 -12.08
C PRO A 82 14.34 1.45 -11.45
N SER A 83 15.43 1.00 -12.05
CA SER A 83 16.76 1.50 -11.71
C SER A 83 16.91 2.95 -12.19
N SER A 84 17.67 3.74 -11.43
CA SER A 84 18.10 5.08 -11.81
C SER A 84 19.07 4.98 -13.00
N GLN A 85 18.95 5.92 -13.94
CA GLN A 85 19.85 6.02 -15.10
C GLN A 85 21.15 6.77 -14.76
N HIS A 86 21.26 7.32 -13.56
CA HIS A 86 22.44 8.00 -13.05
C HIS A 86 22.86 7.41 -11.70
N ALA A 87 24.13 7.62 -11.35
CA ALA A 87 24.68 7.22 -10.06
C ALA A 87 24.05 8.01 -8.89
N PHE A 88 24.16 7.48 -7.68
CA PHE A 88 23.80 8.16 -6.44
C PHE A 88 25.03 8.83 -5.81
N ASP A 89 25.59 9.81 -6.51
CA ASP A 89 26.69 10.63 -6.01
C ASP A 89 26.20 11.82 -5.17
N ALA A 90 27.13 12.66 -4.69
CA ALA A 90 26.80 13.84 -3.89
C ALA A 90 25.82 14.81 -4.59
N ALA A 91 25.80 14.86 -5.93
CA ALA A 91 24.87 15.68 -6.69
C ALA A 91 23.48 15.03 -6.80
N HIS A 92 23.38 13.71 -6.79
CA HIS A 92 22.16 12.94 -7.08
C HIS A 92 21.51 12.26 -5.86
N THR A 93 21.86 12.68 -4.64
CA THR A 93 21.25 12.16 -3.39
C THR A 93 19.93 12.83 -3.00
N ARG A 94 19.62 14.02 -3.57
CA ARG A 94 18.35 14.73 -3.35
C ARG A 94 17.37 14.49 -4.49
N CYS A 95 16.84 13.28 -4.58
CA CYS A 95 16.04 12.80 -5.71
C CYS A 95 14.86 13.73 -6.05
N ALA A 96 14.17 14.23 -5.03
CA ALA A 96 12.99 15.08 -5.18
C ALA A 96 13.30 16.50 -5.68
N THR A 97 14.57 16.89 -5.88
CA THR A 97 14.88 18.18 -6.53
C THR A 97 14.55 18.15 -8.02
N CYS A 98 14.80 17.02 -8.69
CA CYS A 98 14.59 16.86 -10.13
C CYS A 98 13.33 16.04 -10.44
N HIS A 99 13.01 15.02 -9.63
CA HIS A 99 11.85 14.15 -9.84
C HIS A 99 10.52 14.75 -9.36
N VAL A 100 10.26 16.00 -9.74
CA VAL A 100 9.02 16.75 -9.46
C VAL A 100 8.21 16.97 -10.72
N ALA A 101 6.91 17.18 -10.55
CA ALA A 101 6.02 17.53 -11.65
C ALA A 101 6.47 18.85 -12.30
N GLY A 102 6.55 18.88 -13.63
CA GLY A 102 6.89 20.08 -14.39
C GLY A 102 8.37 20.49 -14.34
N ASN A 103 9.28 19.60 -13.92
CA ASN A 103 10.71 19.88 -14.00
C ASN A 103 11.17 20.14 -15.46
N THR A 104 12.25 20.90 -15.61
CA THR A 104 12.80 21.31 -16.91
C THR A 104 13.87 20.36 -17.46
N VAL A 105 14.26 19.34 -16.68
CA VAL A 105 15.37 18.43 -17.00
C VAL A 105 14.89 17.10 -17.59
N GLY A 106 13.58 16.94 -17.80
CA GLY A 106 12.98 15.71 -18.35
C GLY A 106 12.95 14.53 -17.37
N ALA A 107 13.23 14.75 -16.08
CA ALA A 107 13.16 13.71 -15.07
C ALA A 107 11.70 13.25 -14.87
N LYS A 108 11.48 11.94 -14.74
CA LYS A 108 10.13 11.44 -14.49
C LYS A 108 9.69 11.82 -13.06
N PRO A 109 8.54 12.48 -12.86
CA PRO A 109 8.08 12.83 -11.52
C PRO A 109 7.82 11.58 -10.66
N THR A 110 7.99 11.71 -9.34
CA THR A 110 7.65 10.63 -8.41
C THR A 110 6.15 10.33 -8.44
N PRO A 111 5.75 9.03 -8.40
CA PRO A 111 4.34 8.67 -8.25
C PRO A 111 3.76 9.12 -6.91
N ALA A 112 2.45 9.32 -6.84
CA ALA A 112 1.75 9.70 -5.60
C ALA A 112 2.00 8.74 -4.41
N SER A 113 2.34 7.47 -4.69
CA SER A 113 2.72 6.49 -3.67
C SER A 113 4.06 6.77 -2.97
N HIS A 114 4.79 7.80 -3.39
CA HIS A 114 6.08 8.22 -2.81
C HIS A 114 5.95 9.43 -1.88
N THR A 115 4.73 9.90 -1.60
CA THR A 115 4.48 11.00 -0.66
C THR A 115 5.16 10.72 0.68
N GLY A 116 5.94 11.68 1.18
CA GLY A 116 6.64 11.60 2.47
C GLY A 116 7.94 10.81 2.48
N ARG A 117 8.44 10.33 1.33
CA ARG A 117 9.74 9.64 1.23
C ARG A 117 10.88 10.65 1.03
N ASP A 118 12.03 10.35 1.63
CA ASP A 118 13.27 11.12 1.46
C ASP A 118 14.31 10.36 0.62
N GLY A 119 15.46 11.00 0.37
CA GLY A 119 16.54 10.43 -0.44
C GLY A 119 17.10 9.11 0.11
N SER A 120 17.07 8.90 1.43
CA SER A 120 17.51 7.64 2.03
C SER A 120 16.56 6.49 1.71
N THR A 121 15.25 6.77 1.68
CA THR A 121 14.23 5.78 1.31
C THR A 121 14.30 5.43 -0.17
N CYS A 122 14.64 6.40 -1.03
CA CYS A 122 14.75 6.21 -2.47
C CYS A 122 15.77 5.12 -2.83
N SER A 123 16.99 5.19 -2.27
CA SER A 123 18.09 4.27 -2.57
C SER A 123 17.91 2.86 -2.01
N MET A 124 17.00 2.66 -1.04
CA MET A 124 16.64 1.33 -0.55
C MET A 124 15.85 0.51 -1.58
N CYS A 125 15.14 1.19 -2.49
CA CYS A 125 14.19 0.58 -3.42
C CYS A 125 14.63 0.72 -4.88
N HIS A 126 15.11 1.90 -5.26
CA HIS A 126 15.64 2.19 -6.58
C HIS A 126 17.13 1.90 -6.60
N GLN A 127 17.56 1.00 -7.48
CA GLN A 127 18.99 0.72 -7.66
C GLN A 127 19.58 1.75 -8.61
N GLN A 128 20.83 2.18 -8.40
CA GLN A 128 21.55 2.92 -9.42
C GLN A 128 21.90 1.99 -10.59
N ALA A 129 21.96 2.52 -11.81
CA ALA A 129 22.60 1.82 -12.90
C ALA A 129 24.02 1.44 -12.43
N THR A 130 24.35 0.16 -12.50
CA THR A 130 25.73 -0.26 -12.32
C THR A 130 26.53 0.37 -13.45
N ALA A 131 27.61 1.08 -13.13
CA ALA A 131 28.54 1.56 -14.14
C ALA A 131 29.11 0.35 -14.89
N GLY A 132 28.59 0.07 -16.08
CA GLY A 132 28.98 -1.07 -16.91
C GLY A 132 27.82 -1.67 -17.68
N GLY A 133 27.63 -1.17 -18.90
CA GLY A 133 26.69 -1.62 -19.92
C GLY A 133 26.65 -0.63 -21.07
#